data_AF-A0AAN9FJT1-F1
#
_entry.id   AF-A0AAN9FJT1-F1
#
_cell.length_a   1.000
_cell.length_b   1.000
_cell.length_c   1.000
_cell.angle_alpha   90.00
_cell.angle_beta   90.00
_cell.angle_gamma   90.00
#
_symmetry.space_group_name_H-M   'P 1'
#
loop_
_entity.id
_entity.type
_entity.pdbx_description
1 polymer ?
#
loop_
_entity_poly.entity_id
_entity_poly.type
_entity_poly.pdbx_seq_one_letter_code
_entity_poly.pdbx_strand_id
1 'polypeptide(L)'
;MATVEAAAAAVTANESHKKNRIQVSNTKKPLFFYVNLAKRYIQQYNEVELSALGMAIATVVTIAEILKNNGLATEKKVLTSTVGMKDENKGRLVQKAKIEIVLGKSEKFDTLMAPATTTTESEPAADGKK
;
A
#
# COMPACT_ATOMS: atom_id res chain seq x y z
N MET A 1 -14.83 37.08 -34.47
CA MET A 1 -14.35 35.68 -34.41
C MET A 1 -13.44 35.56 -33.21
N ALA A 2 -13.93 34.97 -32.12
CA ALA A 2 -13.16 34.72 -30.91
C ALA A 2 -12.57 33.32 -30.99
N THR A 3 -11.24 33.22 -31.05
CA THR A 3 -10.53 31.96 -30.91
C THR A 3 -10.14 31.79 -29.44
N VAL A 4 -10.70 30.77 -28.81
CA VAL A 4 -10.28 30.24 -27.50
C VAL A 4 -9.69 28.85 -27.69
N GLU A 5 -8.86 28.47 -26.71
CA GLU A 5 -8.35 27.12 -26.40
C GLU A 5 -7.17 26.60 -27.25
N ALA A 6 -6.16 25.92 -26.70
CA ALA A 6 -5.98 25.34 -25.38
C ALA A 6 -4.48 25.34 -25.01
N ALA A 7 -4.16 25.77 -23.79
CA ALA A 7 -2.85 25.55 -23.21
C ALA A 7 -2.76 24.08 -22.77
N ALA A 8 -2.03 23.27 -23.52
CA ALA A 8 -1.59 21.95 -23.09
C ALA A 8 -0.56 22.12 -21.97
N ALA A 9 -1.04 22.17 -20.73
CA ALA A 9 -0.18 22.02 -19.56
C ALA A 9 0.34 20.58 -19.54
N ALA A 10 1.54 20.38 -20.07
CA ALA A 10 2.35 19.22 -19.81
C ALA A 10 2.54 19.10 -18.30
N VAL A 11 1.82 18.16 -17.68
CA VAL A 11 2.09 17.72 -16.31
C VAL A 11 3.41 16.94 -16.37
N THR A 12 4.51 17.69 -16.34
CA THR A 12 5.84 17.15 -16.12
C THR A 12 5.83 16.46 -14.77
N ALA A 13 5.91 15.14 -14.84
CA ALA A 13 6.00 14.19 -13.75
C ALA A 13 7.21 14.49 -12.87
N ASN A 14 7.04 15.41 -11.92
CA ASN A 14 7.91 15.57 -10.78
C ASN A 14 7.16 15.12 -9.52
N GLU A 15 6.51 13.95 -9.59
CA GLU A 15 6.12 13.20 -8.39
C GLU A 15 7.42 12.74 -7.73
N SER A 16 8.01 13.67 -6.98
CA SER A 16 9.17 13.45 -6.11
C SER A 16 8.95 12.12 -5.42
N HIS A 17 9.87 11.18 -5.60
CA HIS A 17 9.73 9.81 -5.10
C HIS A 17 9.52 9.86 -3.58
N LYS A 18 8.26 9.89 -3.15
CA LYS A 18 7.91 9.91 -1.74
C LYS A 18 8.44 8.62 -1.15
N LYS A 19 9.25 8.73 -0.09
CA LYS A 19 9.96 7.60 0.52
C LYS A 19 8.99 6.54 1.07
N ASN A 20 7.73 6.91 1.28
CA ASN A 20 6.65 6.06 1.77
C ASN A 20 5.68 5.57 0.68
N ARG A 21 6.05 5.62 -0.61
CA ARG A 21 5.22 5.13 -1.72
C ARG A 21 5.61 3.73 -2.17
N ILE A 22 4.63 2.84 -2.28
CA ILE A 22 4.76 1.47 -2.76
C ILE A 22 3.96 1.33 -4.05
N GLN A 23 4.65 1.05 -5.15
CA GLN A 23 4.00 0.66 -6.39
C GLN A 23 3.87 -0.87 -6.45
N VAL A 24 2.62 -1.33 -6.48
CA VAL A 24 2.27 -2.76 -6.51
C VAL A 24 2.16 -3.24 -7.94
N SER A 25 2.73 -4.41 -8.19
CA SER A 25 2.71 -5.10 -9.48
C SER A 25 2.29 -6.56 -9.27
N ASN A 26 1.59 -7.14 -10.24
CA ASN A 26 0.99 -8.46 -10.10
C ASN A 26 1.97 -9.64 -10.32
N THR A 27 3.07 -9.44 -11.06
CA THR A 27 3.73 -10.58 -11.74
C THR A 27 5.02 -11.08 -11.12
N LYS A 28 5.54 -10.47 -10.04
CA LYS A 28 6.90 -10.82 -9.54
C LYS A 28 7.05 -10.94 -8.02
N LYS A 29 6.11 -10.43 -7.23
CA LYS A 29 6.24 -10.39 -5.77
C LYS A 29 5.01 -11.03 -5.13
N PRO A 30 5.19 -11.89 -4.11
CA PRO A 30 4.06 -12.48 -3.41
C PRO A 30 3.28 -11.40 -2.66
N LEU A 31 1.98 -11.61 -2.41
CA LEU A 31 1.11 -10.65 -1.72
C LEU A 31 1.71 -10.11 -0.41
N PHE A 32 2.21 -11.03 0.42
CA PHE A 32 2.78 -10.69 1.74
C PHE A 32 4.06 -9.87 1.68
N PHE A 33 4.77 -9.84 0.54
CA PHE A 33 5.90 -8.93 0.37
C PHE A 33 5.46 -7.48 0.53
N TYR A 34 4.35 -7.10 -0.11
CA TYR A 34 3.83 -5.73 -0.05
C TYR A 34 3.17 -5.43 1.30
N VAL A 35 2.51 -6.42 1.92
CA VAL A 35 1.98 -6.27 3.28
C VAL A 35 3.11 -5.96 4.28
N ASN A 36 4.19 -6.72 4.25
CA ASN A 36 5.32 -6.52 5.16
C ASN A 36 6.07 -5.22 4.88
N LEU A 37 6.23 -4.85 3.61
CA LEU A 37 6.81 -3.57 3.24
C LEU A 37 5.95 -2.39 3.73
N ALA A 38 4.63 -2.48 3.60
CA ALA A 38 3.69 -1.47 4.10
C ALA A 38 3.77 -1.34 5.62
N LYS A 39 3.83 -2.45 6.38
CA LYS A 39 4.07 -2.42 7.82
C LYS A 39 5.33 -1.63 8.17
N ARG A 40 6.45 -1.92 7.48
CA ARG A 40 7.71 -1.20 7.70
C ARG A 40 7.59 0.30 7.39
N TYR A 41 6.89 0.67 6.32
CA TYR A 41 6.72 2.08 5.94
C TYR A 41 5.80 2.82 6.93
N ILE A 42 4.73 2.19 7.40
CA ILE A 42 3.88 2.74 8.46
C ILE A 42 4.69 2.95 9.74
N GLN A 43 5.57 2.00 10.10
CA GLN A 43 6.42 2.13 11.28
C GLN A 43 7.43 3.30 11.16
N GLN A 44 8.00 3.51 9.98
CA GLN A 44 9.04 4.53 9.75
C GLN A 44 8.47 5.93 9.49
N TYR A 45 7.34 6.03 8.80
CA TYR A 45 6.80 7.29 8.28
C TYR A 45 5.40 7.63 8.81
N ASN A 46 4.83 6.79 9.67
CA ASN A 46 3.43 6.86 10.16
C ASN A 46 2.35 6.79 9.07
N GLU A 47 2.75 6.64 7.81
CA GLU A 47 1.88 6.67 6.65
C GLU A 47 2.51 5.92 5.49
N VAL A 48 1.69 5.27 4.67
CA VAL A 48 2.12 4.60 3.44
C VAL A 48 1.15 4.92 2.30
N GLU A 49 1.69 5.14 1.11
CA GLU A 49 0.93 5.32 -0.13
C GLU A 49 1.05 4.05 -0.99
N LEU A 50 -0.06 3.38 -1.26
CA LEU A 50 -0.12 2.20 -2.13
C LEU A 50 -0.66 2.62 -3.50
N SER A 51 0.05 2.32 -4.58
CA SER A 51 -0.41 2.59 -5.93
C SER A 51 -0.34 1.36 -6.84
N ALA A 52 -1.31 1.24 -7.75
CA ALA A 52 -1.32 0.19 -8.76
C ALA A 52 -2.03 0.62 -10.05
N LEU A 53 -1.74 -0.12 -11.12
CA LEU A 53 -2.34 0.06 -12.43
C LEU A 53 -3.02 -1.23 -12.92
N GLY A 54 -4.20 -1.09 -13.51
CA GLY A 54 -4.92 -2.19 -14.16
C GLY A 54 -5.14 -3.39 -13.23
N MET A 55 -4.71 -4.58 -13.66
CA MET A 55 -4.94 -5.83 -12.91
C MET A 55 -4.34 -5.85 -11.49
N ALA A 56 -3.31 -5.04 -11.22
CA ALA A 56 -2.70 -4.95 -9.89
C ALA A 56 -3.55 -4.17 -8.88
N ILE A 57 -4.64 -3.51 -9.31
CA ILE A 57 -5.55 -2.77 -8.42
C ILE A 57 -6.15 -3.70 -7.36
N ALA A 58 -6.57 -4.90 -7.76
CA ALA A 58 -7.14 -5.89 -6.83
C ALA A 58 -6.17 -6.21 -5.68
N THR A 59 -4.88 -6.39 -6.00
CA THR A 59 -3.83 -6.65 -5.00
C THR A 59 -3.69 -5.51 -4.00
N VAL A 60 -3.75 -4.24 -4.45
CA VAL A 60 -3.70 -3.07 -3.56
C VAL A 60 -4.88 -3.02 -2.61
N VAL A 61 -6.09 -3.30 -3.11
CA VAL A 61 -7.30 -3.37 -2.28
C VAL A 61 -7.14 -4.44 -1.21
N THR A 62 -6.71 -5.65 -1.59
CA THR A 62 -6.49 -6.75 -0.63
C THR A 62 -5.43 -6.39 0.42
N ILE A 63 -4.33 -5.73 0.05
CA ILE A 63 -3.30 -5.30 1.01
C ILE A 63 -3.88 -4.29 2.01
N ALA A 64 -4.64 -3.31 1.52
CA ALA A 64 -5.28 -2.31 2.37
C ALA A 64 -6.30 -2.96 3.32
N GLU A 65 -7.10 -3.90 2.83
CA GLU A 65 -8.04 -4.66 3.66
C GLU A 65 -7.34 -5.47 4.74
N ILE A 66 -6.26 -6.20 4.42
CA ILE A 66 -5.48 -6.96 5.39
C ILE A 66 -4.95 -6.05 6.52
N LEU A 67 -4.43 -4.86 6.17
CA LEU A 67 -3.87 -3.94 7.15
C LEU A 67 -4.96 -3.29 8.03
N LYS A 68 -6.13 -2.97 7.46
CA LYS A 68 -7.26 -2.42 8.21
C LYS A 68 -7.91 -3.47 9.13
N ASN A 69 -8.17 -4.67 8.61
CA ASN A 69 -8.83 -5.74 9.36
C ASN A 69 -7.98 -6.25 10.53
N ASN A 70 -6.67 -6.26 10.36
CA ASN A 70 -5.75 -6.58 11.46
C ASN A 70 -5.54 -5.40 12.44
N GLY A 71 -6.25 -4.28 12.26
CA GLY A 71 -6.12 -3.11 13.13
C GLY A 71 -4.73 -2.48 13.11
N LEU A 72 -3.99 -2.62 11.99
CA LEU A 72 -2.65 -2.04 11.84
C LEU A 72 -2.71 -0.65 11.21
N ALA A 73 -3.65 -0.42 10.29
CA ALA A 73 -3.74 0.85 9.57
C ALA A 73 -5.15 1.42 9.56
N THR A 74 -5.25 2.74 9.40
CA THR A 74 -6.48 3.46 9.11
C THR A 74 -6.41 4.06 7.70
N GLU A 75 -7.53 4.10 6.99
CA GLU A 75 -7.59 4.74 5.68
C GLU A 75 -7.65 6.27 5.83
N LYS A 76 -6.79 6.97 5.10
CA LYS A 76 -6.83 8.44 5.01
C LYS A 76 -7.43 8.92 3.68
N LYS A 77 -7.09 8.23 2.58
CA LYS A 77 -7.52 8.62 1.24
C LYS A 77 -7.56 7.41 0.32
N VAL A 78 -8.59 7.35 -0.53
CA VAL A 78 -8.68 6.43 -1.67
C VAL A 78 -8.99 7.26 -2.90
N LEU A 79 -8.18 7.12 -3.94
CA LEU A 79 -8.35 7.83 -5.20
C LEU A 79 -8.17 6.86 -6.37
N THR A 80 -9.10 6.91 -7.30
CA THR A 80 -9.02 6.20 -8.57
C THR A 80 -9.00 7.21 -9.71
N SER A 81 -8.10 7.02 -10.65
CA SER A 81 -7.97 7.87 -11.84
C SER A 81 -7.65 7.04 -13.07
N THR A 82 -7.67 7.65 -14.24
CA THR A 82 -7.20 7.03 -15.49
C THR A 82 -5.95 7.75 -15.95
N VAL A 83 -4.89 7.01 -16.25
CA VAL A 83 -3.66 7.55 -16.81
C VAL A 83 -3.48 7.08 -18.25
N GLY A 84 -3.14 8.01 -19.15
CA GLY A 84 -2.78 7.68 -20.53
C GLY A 84 -1.38 7.10 -20.57
N MET A 85 -1.24 5.87 -21.07
CA MET A 85 0.05 5.25 -21.36
C MET A 85 0.20 5.02 -22.86
N LYS A 86 1.40 5.27 -23.37
CA LYS A 86 1.76 4.94 -24.75
C LYS A 86 2.05 3.44 -24.82
N ASP A 87 1.24 2.70 -25.57
CA ASP A 87 1.52 1.30 -25.88
C ASP A 87 2.47 1.26 -27.08
N GLU A 88 3.77 1.03 -26.83
CA GLU A 88 4.79 0.96 -27.88
C GLU A 88 4.54 -0.18 -28.87
N ASN A 89 3.78 -1.20 -28.47
CA ASN A 89 3.51 -2.38 -29.29
C ASN A 89 2.35 -2.16 -30.28
N LYS A 90 1.48 -1.18 -30.02
CA LYS A 90 0.29 -0.87 -30.85
C LYS A 90 0.25 0.55 -31.39
N GLY A 91 1.21 1.41 -31.03
CA GLY A 91 1.23 2.82 -31.46
C GLY A 91 0.04 3.66 -30.95
N ARG A 92 -0.79 3.11 -30.06
CA ARG A 92 -2.03 3.72 -29.57
C ARG A 92 -1.88 4.14 -28.11
N LEU A 93 -2.45 5.30 -27.77
CA LEU A 93 -2.62 5.73 -26.39
C LEU A 93 -3.71 4.85 -25.74
N VAL A 94 -3.33 4.11 -24.70
CA VAL A 94 -4.25 3.30 -23.89
C VAL A 94 -4.45 3.95 -22.54
N GLN A 95 -5.71 4.11 -22.14
CA GLN A 95 -6.03 4.57 -20.79
C GLN A 95 -6.01 3.37 -19.84
N LYS A 96 -5.22 3.46 -18.77
CA LYS A 96 -5.19 2.47 -17.69
C LYS A 96 -5.75 3.08 -16.41
N ALA A 97 -6.59 2.32 -15.72
CA ALA A 97 -7.01 2.69 -14.38
C ALA A 97 -5.79 2.68 -13.43
N LYS A 98 -5.72 3.69 -12.57
CA LYS A 98 -4.76 3.86 -11.48
C LYS A 98 -5.53 3.98 -10.18
N ILE A 99 -5.05 3.31 -9.14
CA ILE A 99 -5.52 3.49 -7.77
C ILE A 99 -4.39 4.02 -6.91
N GLU A 100 -4.73 4.87 -5.94
CA GLU A 100 -3.85 5.41 -4.91
C GLU A 100 -4.60 5.33 -3.57
N ILE A 101 -4.03 4.59 -2.62
CA ILE A 101 -4.57 4.45 -1.26
C ILE A 101 -3.53 4.97 -0.28
N VAL A 102 -3.91 5.93 0.55
CA VAL A 102 -3.09 6.43 1.65
C VAL A 102 -3.59 5.82 2.95
N LEU A 103 -2.70 5.10 3.64
CA LEU A 103 -2.97 4.45 4.92
C LEU A 103 -2.13 5.09 6.01
N GLY A 104 -2.77 5.47 7.11
CA GLY A 104 -2.12 5.95 8.32
C GLY A 104 -1.85 4.84 9.33
N LYS A 105 -0.87 5.06 10.20
CA LYS A 105 -0.65 4.25 11.39
C LYS A 105 -1.88 4.31 12.29
N SER A 106 -2.39 3.15 12.69
CA SER A 106 -3.45 3.07 13.69
C SER A 106 -2.90 3.18 15.11
N GLU A 107 -3.76 3.49 16.07
CA GLU A 107 -3.41 3.54 17.49
C GLU A 107 -2.95 2.18 18.03
N LYS A 108 -3.49 1.09 17.48
CA LYS A 108 -3.18 -0.29 17.90
C LYS A 108 -1.90 -0.83 17.26
N PHE A 109 -1.28 -0.07 16.35
CA PHE A 109 -0.16 -0.57 15.54
C PHE A 109 1.03 -1.00 16.40
N ASP A 110 1.47 -0.17 17.34
CA ASP A 110 2.66 -0.47 18.14
C ASP A 110 2.46 -1.69 19.04
N THR A 111 1.26 -1.82 19.63
CA THR A 111 0.89 -2.98 20.45
C THR A 111 0.88 -4.28 19.64
N LEU A 112 0.39 -4.23 18.40
CA LEU A 112 0.28 -5.41 17.53
C LEU A 112 1.57 -5.74 16.77
N MET A 113 2.53 -4.79 16.71
CA MET A 113 3.84 -5.00 16.09
C MET A 113 4.93 -5.35 17.11
N ALA A 114 4.68 -5.17 18.40
CA ALA A 114 5.57 -5.67 19.45
C ALA A 114 5.78 -7.18 19.25
N PRO A 115 7.03 -7.67 19.32
CA PRO A 115 7.27 -9.10 19.25
C PRO A 115 6.47 -9.75 20.37
N ALA A 116 5.79 -10.85 20.07
CA ALA A 116 5.31 -11.75 21.10
C ALA A 116 6.54 -12.27 21.85
N THR A 117 6.97 -11.56 22.90
CA THR A 117 7.68 -12.21 24.01
C THR A 117 6.67 -13.16 24.60
N THR A 118 6.71 -14.39 24.13
CA THR A 118 6.18 -15.55 24.83
C THR A 118 6.90 -15.63 26.17
N THR A 119 6.37 -14.91 27.16
CA THR A 119 6.45 -15.31 28.55
C THR A 119 5.53 -16.52 28.68
N THR A 120 6.04 -17.69 28.30
CA THR A 120 5.60 -18.93 28.97
C THR A 120 6.18 -18.88 30.37
N GLU A 121 5.46 -18.21 31.25
CA GLU A 121 5.65 -18.34 32.69
C GLU A 121 5.37 -19.80 33.07
N SER A 122 6.31 -20.32 33.84
CA SER A 122 6.37 -21.64 34.45
C SER A 122 5.13 -21.98 35.30
N GLU A 123 4.47 -23.09 34.99
CA GLU A 123 3.76 -23.87 36.02
C GLU A 123 4.77 -24.82 36.69
N PRO A 124 4.97 -24.76 38.02
CA PRO A 124 5.70 -25.79 38.73
C PRO A 124 4.75 -26.95 39.03
N ALA A 125 4.80 -28.01 38.23
CA ALA A 125 4.23 -29.29 38.62
C ALA A 125 5.20 -29.98 39.60
N ALA A 126 5.05 -29.67 40.88
CA ALA A 126 5.44 -30.60 41.93
C ALA A 126 4.46 -31.78 41.89
N ASP A 127 4.92 -32.97 41.51
CA ASP A 127 4.30 -34.21 41.94
C ASP A 127 5.40 -35.21 42.31
N GLY A 128 5.49 -35.47 43.60
CA GLY A 128 6.32 -36.54 44.12
C GLY A 128 5.61 -37.86 43.90
N LYS A 129 6.36 -38.89 43.49
CA LYS A 129 5.95 -40.26 43.78
C LYS A 129 7.13 -41.14 44.11
N LYS A 130 6.93 -41.76 45.27
CA LYS A 130 7.70 -42.74 46.02
C LYS A 130 7.93 -44.02 45.21
#